data_AF-A0A4Q9KPC0-F1
#
_entry.id   AF-A0A4Q9KPC0-F1
#
_cell.length_a   1.000
_cell.length_b   1.000
_cell.length_c   1.000
_cell.angle_alpha   90.00
_cell.angle_beta   90.00
_cell.angle_gamma   90.00
#
_symmetry.space_group_name_H-M   'P 1'
#
loop_
_entity.id
_entity.type
_entity.pdbx_description
1 polymer ?
#
loop_
_entity_poly.entity_id
_entity_poly.type
_entity_poly.pdbx_seq_one_letter_code
_entity_poly.pdbx_strand_id
1 'polypeptide(L)'
;MPSFRAVQEISDVRPGHAPDEVLDVAVAACQASGHKVEAFDVDVIAGRARIWVRYSVADSSLDEEDTEAWEVAEAIHRAVHEVAVSGLAEPFRRIGGRWSRVRRPVNRPGR
;
A
#
# COMPACT_ATOMS: atom_id res chain seq x y z
N MET A 1 12.46 -13.36 -2.14
CA MET A 1 11.19 -12.66 -1.89
C MET A 1 11.47 -11.20 -1.58
N PRO A 2 11.26 -10.27 -2.53
CA PRO A 2 11.32 -8.84 -2.27
C PRO A 2 10.24 -8.41 -1.27
N SER A 3 10.61 -7.45 -0.41
CA SER A 3 9.70 -6.85 0.57
C SER A 3 9.28 -5.46 0.09
N PHE A 4 7.97 -5.22 0.12
CA PHE A 4 7.34 -3.98 -0.29
C PHE A 4 6.53 -3.36 0.85
N ARG A 5 6.33 -2.05 0.76
CA ARG A 5 5.36 -1.31 1.58
C ARG A 5 4.42 -0.55 0.68
N ALA A 6 3.12 -0.71 0.86
CA ALA A 6 2.15 0.27 0.40
C ALA A 6 1.96 1.31 1.50
N VAL A 7 2.11 2.59 1.16
CA VAL A 7 2.05 3.71 2.12
C VAL A 7 0.96 4.67 1.67
N GLN A 8 0.08 5.08 2.58
CA GLN A 8 -1.02 6.00 2.26
C GLN A 8 -1.22 7.02 3.36
N GLU A 9 -1.37 8.28 2.98
CA GLU A 9 -1.73 9.35 3.91
C GLU A 9 -3.23 9.41 4.13
N ILE A 10 -3.62 9.58 5.40
CA ILE A 10 -5.00 9.66 5.86
C ILE A 10 -5.24 11.08 6.37
N SER A 11 -6.21 11.76 5.76
CA SER A 11 -6.60 13.11 6.15
C SER A 11 -7.64 13.10 7.25
N ASP A 12 -8.67 12.25 7.11
CA ASP A 12 -9.76 12.12 8.07
C ASP A 12 -10.48 10.78 7.90
N VAL A 13 -11.13 10.31 8.95
CA VAL A 13 -11.98 9.12 8.92
C VAL A 13 -13.39 9.53 8.51
N ARG A 14 -14.04 8.77 7.63
CA ARG A 14 -15.40 9.10 7.19
C ARG A 14 -16.41 8.90 8.32
N PRO A 15 -17.49 9.70 8.37
CA PRO A 15 -18.53 9.54 9.38
C PRO A 15 -19.10 8.11 9.40
N GLY A 16 -19.23 7.54 10.59
CA GLY A 16 -19.74 6.17 10.79
C GLY A 16 -18.68 5.08 10.79
N HIS A 17 -17.41 5.41 10.52
CA HIS A 17 -16.28 4.49 10.62
C HIS A 17 -15.39 4.80 11.82
N ALA A 18 -14.78 3.77 12.40
CA ALA A 18 -13.78 3.87 13.44
C ALA A 18 -12.37 4.03 12.84
N PRO A 19 -11.45 4.76 13.49
CA PRO A 19 -10.08 4.95 12.97
C PRO A 19 -9.30 3.66 12.72
N ASP A 20 -9.54 2.65 13.54
CA ASP A 20 -8.96 1.31 13.49
C ASP A 20 -9.39 0.54 12.21
N GLU A 21 -10.58 0.80 11.67
CA GLU A 21 -11.04 0.21 10.41
C GLU A 21 -10.12 0.54 9.24
N VAL A 22 -9.43 1.68 9.27
CA VAL A 22 -8.52 2.12 8.19
C VAL A 22 -7.37 1.13 7.97
N LEU A 23 -6.77 0.64 9.06
CA LEU A 23 -5.73 -0.38 8.96
C LEU A 23 -6.30 -1.75 8.59
N ASP A 24 -7.45 -2.11 9.15
CA ASP A 24 -8.10 -3.39 8.88
C ASP A 24 -8.42 -3.56 7.39
N VAL A 25 -9.02 -2.54 6.76
CA VAL A 25 -9.36 -2.61 5.33
C VAL A 25 -8.11 -2.58 4.44
N ALA A 26 -7.04 -1.89 4.85
CA ALA A 26 -5.78 -1.88 4.11
C ALA A 26 -5.10 -3.26 4.15
N VAL A 27 -5.05 -3.90 5.32
CA VAL A 27 -4.51 -5.25 5.49
C VAL A 27 -5.35 -6.26 4.71
N ALA A 28 -6.67 -6.19 4.82
CA ALA A 28 -7.59 -7.07 4.09
C ALA A 28 -7.44 -6.93 2.58
N ALA A 29 -7.32 -5.70 2.05
CA ALA A 29 -7.08 -5.46 0.63
C ALA A 29 -5.76 -6.08 0.15
N CYS A 30 -4.68 -5.93 0.92
CA CYS A 30 -3.39 -6.54 0.58
C CYS A 30 -3.46 -8.08 0.54
N GLN A 31 -4.14 -8.69 1.52
CA GLN A 31 -4.34 -10.13 1.57
C GLN A 31 -5.23 -10.63 0.43
N ALA A 32 -6.28 -9.88 0.08
CA ALA A 32 -7.18 -10.19 -1.04
C ALA A 32 -6.46 -10.12 -2.40
N SER A 33 -5.41 -9.30 -2.52
CA SER A 33 -4.49 -9.30 -3.66
C SER A 33 -3.57 -10.53 -3.72
N GLY A 34 -3.64 -11.46 -2.75
CA GLY A 34 -2.88 -12.71 -2.75
C GLY A 34 -1.51 -12.62 -2.07
N HIS A 35 -1.18 -11.50 -1.42
CA HIS A 35 0.11 -11.30 -0.79
C HIS A 35 0.07 -11.57 0.71
N LYS A 36 1.19 -12.12 1.22
CA LYS A 36 1.39 -12.28 2.66
C LYS A 36 1.76 -10.93 3.27
N VAL A 37 0.92 -10.46 4.19
CA VAL A 37 1.23 -9.32 5.06
C VAL A 37 2.24 -9.74 6.12
N GLU A 38 3.32 -8.96 6.24
CA GLU A 38 4.43 -9.21 7.15
C GLU A 38 4.44 -8.28 8.37
N ALA A 39 3.89 -7.07 8.21
CA ALA A 39 3.74 -6.06 9.25
C ALA A 39 2.86 -4.93 8.71
N PHE A 40 2.22 -4.18 9.59
CA PHE A 40 1.50 -2.96 9.26
C PHE A 40 1.52 -2.04 10.49
N ASP A 41 1.39 -0.74 10.27
CA ASP A 41 1.31 0.24 11.35
C ASP A 41 0.76 1.58 10.86
N VAL A 42 0.48 2.47 11.81
CA VAL A 42 0.13 3.87 11.57
C VAL A 42 1.18 4.79 12.22
N ASP A 43 1.71 5.70 11.43
CA ASP A 43 2.61 6.76 11.88
C ASP A 43 1.88 8.11 11.87
N VAL A 44 2.26 9.02 12.75
CA VAL A 44 1.86 10.43 12.70
C VAL A 44 3.07 11.28 12.36
N ILE A 45 3.09 11.86 11.16
CA ILE A 45 4.22 12.64 10.65
C ILE A 45 3.74 14.06 10.41
N ALA A 46 4.34 15.03 11.12
CA ALA A 46 3.98 16.45 11.03
C ALA A 46 2.46 16.70 11.19
N GLY A 47 1.81 15.95 12.09
CA GLY A 47 0.37 16.05 12.35
C GLY A 47 -0.54 15.35 11.33
N ARG A 48 0.03 14.59 10.39
CA ARG A 48 -0.74 13.80 9.41
C ARG A 48 -0.60 12.32 9.69
N ALA A 49 -1.72 11.61 9.74
CA ALA A 49 -1.73 10.16 9.85
C ALA A 49 -1.28 9.52 8.54
N ARG A 50 -0.45 8.50 8.64
CA ARG A 50 0.07 7.74 7.51
C ARG A 50 0.07 6.27 7.88
N ILE A 51 -0.66 5.46 7.13
CA ILE A 51 -0.60 4.01 7.28
C ILE A 51 0.47 3.42 6.36
N TRP A 52 0.99 2.26 6.74
CA TRP A 52 1.73 1.41 5.84
C TRP A 52 1.44 -0.07 6.07
N VAL A 53 1.38 -0.83 4.97
CA VAL A 53 1.25 -2.29 4.99
C VAL A 53 2.48 -2.87 4.30
N ARG A 54 3.26 -3.69 5.01
CA ARG A 54 4.42 -4.42 4.50
C ARG A 54 4.01 -5.81 4.07
N TYR A 55 4.41 -6.20 2.87
CA TYR A 55 4.11 -7.49 2.28
C TYR A 55 5.27 -7.99 1.42
N SER A 56 5.27 -9.29 1.15
CA SER A 56 6.23 -9.93 0.25
C SER A 56 5.60 -10.23 -1.10
N VAL A 57 6.34 -9.99 -2.18
CA VAL A 57 6.00 -10.45 -3.53
C VAL A 57 6.85 -11.68 -3.85
N ALA A 58 6.31 -12.60 -4.66
CA ALA A 58 7.07 -13.75 -5.13
C ALA A 58 8.24 -13.26 -6.00
N ASP A 59 9.37 -13.97 -5.99
CA ASP A 59 10.50 -13.59 -6.84
C ASP A 59 10.12 -13.74 -8.32
N SER A 60 10.24 -12.67 -9.10
CA SER A 60 10.00 -12.63 -10.55
C SER A 60 10.92 -11.60 -11.21
N SER A 61 10.52 -10.99 -12.32
CA SER A 61 11.28 -9.87 -12.89
C SER A 61 11.02 -8.56 -12.14
N LEU A 62 11.99 -7.65 -12.14
CA LEU A 62 11.87 -6.36 -11.46
C LEU A 62 10.59 -5.60 -11.85
N ASP A 63 10.25 -5.61 -13.15
CA ASP A 63 9.10 -4.92 -13.73
C ASP A 63 7.76 -5.58 -13.34
N GLU A 64 7.70 -6.91 -13.29
CA GLU A 64 6.52 -7.66 -12.81
C GLU A 64 6.29 -7.41 -11.33
N GLU A 65 7.33 -7.54 -10.50
CA GLU A 65 7.27 -7.25 -9.06
C GLU A 65 6.82 -5.81 -8.79
N ASP A 66 7.31 -4.84 -9.57
CA ASP A 66 6.90 -3.43 -9.43
C ASP A 66 5.44 -3.22 -9.87
N THR A 67 4.99 -3.92 -10.91
CA THR A 67 3.59 -3.88 -11.37
C THR A 67 2.66 -4.42 -10.29
N GLU A 68 2.96 -5.61 -9.74
CA GLU A 68 2.20 -6.21 -8.64
C GLU A 68 2.16 -5.27 -7.41
N ALA A 69 3.28 -4.63 -7.08
CA ALA A 69 3.32 -3.69 -5.96
C ALA A 69 2.38 -2.47 -6.17
N TRP A 70 2.23 -2.00 -7.40
CA TRP A 70 1.27 -0.95 -7.75
C TRP A 70 -0.17 -1.43 -7.73
N GLU A 71 -0.45 -2.65 -8.17
CA GLU A 71 -1.79 -3.26 -8.08
C GLU A 71 -2.26 -3.38 -6.63
N VAL A 72 -1.36 -3.81 -5.73
CA VAL A 72 -1.63 -3.85 -4.28
C VAL A 72 -1.88 -2.46 -3.72
N ALA A 73 -1.04 -1.48 -4.08
CA ALA A 73 -1.25 -0.10 -3.63
C ALA A 73 -2.60 0.44 -4.11
N GLU A 74 -2.99 0.19 -5.36
CA GLU A 74 -4.30 0.60 -5.87
C GLU A 74 -5.47 -0.08 -5.14
N ALA A 75 -5.35 -1.38 -4.86
CA ALA A 75 -6.35 -2.12 -4.10
C ALA A 75 -6.53 -1.55 -2.68
N ILE A 76 -5.41 -1.27 -1.98
CA ILE A 76 -5.42 -0.62 -0.67
C ILE A 76 -6.05 0.77 -0.75
N HIS A 77 -5.66 1.57 -1.74
CA HIS A 77 -6.22 2.89 -1.94
C HIS A 77 -7.74 2.85 -2.07
N ARG A 78 -8.25 1.96 -2.94
CA ARG A 78 -9.70 1.78 -3.13
C ARG A 78 -10.41 1.40 -1.83
N ALA A 79 -9.89 0.41 -1.09
CA ALA A 79 -10.50 -0.03 0.15
C ALA A 79 -10.48 1.05 1.25
N VAL A 80 -9.34 1.72 1.44
CA VAL A 80 -9.19 2.79 2.43
C VAL A 80 -10.07 3.99 2.09
N HIS A 81 -10.24 4.30 0.80
CA HIS A 81 -11.06 5.44 0.37
C HIS A 81 -12.55 5.29 0.75
N GLU A 82 -13.04 4.05 0.94
CA GLU A 82 -14.41 3.78 1.40
C GLU A 82 -14.64 4.21 2.86
N VAL A 83 -13.60 4.14 3.70
CA VAL A 83 -13.70 4.41 5.14
C VAL A 83 -13.01 5.71 5.58
N ALA A 84 -12.16 6.30 4.73
CA ALA A 84 -11.38 7.49 5.06
C ALA A 84 -11.15 8.42 3.86
N VAL A 85 -11.02 9.72 4.14
CA VAL A 85 -10.47 10.69 3.19
C VAL A 85 -8.96 10.52 3.16
N SER A 86 -8.41 10.19 2.00
CA SER A 86 -7.01 9.78 1.86
C SER A 86 -6.40 10.22 0.53
N GLY A 87 -5.06 10.25 0.48
CA GLY A 87 -4.32 10.35 -0.78
C GLY A 87 -4.28 9.01 -1.52
N LEU A 88 -3.52 8.95 -2.62
CA LEU A 88 -3.19 7.67 -3.26
C LEU A 88 -2.25 6.87 -2.36
N ALA A 89 -2.40 5.54 -2.38
CA ALA A 89 -1.37 4.68 -1.82
C ALA A 89 -0.22 4.54 -2.82
N GLU A 90 1.01 4.55 -2.30
CA GLU A 90 2.23 4.48 -3.08
C GLU A 90 3.09 3.29 -2.62
N PRO A 91 3.59 2.45 -3.55
CA PRO A 91 4.46 1.34 -3.20
C PRO A 91 5.93 1.78 -3.04
N PHE A 92 6.61 1.15 -2.10
CA PHE A 92 8.03 1.29 -1.81
C PHE A 92 8.67 -0.10 -1.75
N ARG A 93 9.81 -0.30 -2.43
CA ARG A 93 10.61 -1.52 -2.37
C ARG A 93 11.72 -1.37 -1.33
N ARG A 94 12.00 -2.45 -0.59
CA ARG A 94 13.16 -2.51 0.31
C ARG A 94 14.44 -2.85 -0.47
N ILE A 95 15.40 -1.92 -0.49
CA ILE A 95 16.70 -2.09 -1.15
C ILE A 95 17.80 -1.75 -0.13
N GLY A 96 18.66 -2.74 0.20
CA GLY A 96 19.77 -2.51 1.14
C GLY A 96 19.34 -1.97 2.51
N GLY A 97 18.15 -2.35 2.99
CA GLY A 97 17.59 -1.86 4.26
C GLY A 97 16.88 -0.50 4.18
N ARG A 98 16.90 0.17 3.03
CA ARG A 98 16.17 1.43 2.78
C ARG A 98 14.88 1.18 1.99
N TRP A 99 13.90 2.04 2.18
CA TRP A 99 12.67 2.04 1.39
C TRP A 99 12.79 3.05 0.26
N SER A 100 12.75 2.55 -0.97
CA SER A 100 12.81 3.36 -2.18
C SER A 100 11.45 3.30 -2.87
N ARG A 101 10.92 4.46 -3.25
CA ARG A 101 9.65 4.53 -3.97
C ARG A 101 9.74 3.73 -5.27
N VAL A 102 8.76 2.88 -5.50
CA VAL A 102 8.67 2.11 -6.75
C VAL A 102 8.33 3.07 -7.88
N ARG A 103 9.07 2.98 -8.98
CA ARG A 103 8.80 3.79 -10.16
C ARG A 103 7.43 3.41 -10.68
N ARG A 104 6.57 4.40 -10.97
CA ARG A 104 5.29 4.12 -11.60
C ARG A 104 5.54 3.45 -12.95
N PRO A 105 4.94 2.28 -13.24
CA PRO A 105 4.99 1.68 -14.56
C PRO A 105 4.50 2.73 -15.55
N VAL A 106 5.27 2.97 -16.61
CA VAL A 106 4.74 3.72 -17.74
C VAL A 106 3.67 2.82 -18.32
N ASN A 107 2.39 3.24 -18.28
CA ASN A 107 1.31 2.52 -18.95
C ASN A 107 1.79 2.14 -20.34
N ARG A 108 2.04 0.85 -20.58
CA ARG A 108 2.05 0.34 -21.95
C ARG A 108 0.58 0.16 -22.30
N PRO A 109 -0.01 0.98 -23.18
CA PRO A 109 -1.30 0.62 -23.74
C PRO A 109 -1.15 -0.73 -24.46
N GLY A 110 -1.84 -1.76 -23.94
CA GLY A 110 -2.20 -2.98 -24.65
C GLY A 110 -1.22 -4.16 -24.57
N ARG A 111 -1.76 -5.31 -24.16
CA ARG A 111 -1.70 -6.52 -24.99
C ARG A 111 -3.06 -7.19 -25.03
#